data_AF-A0A2J5I9Z4-F1
#
_entry.id   AF-A0A2J5I9Z4-F1
#
_cell.length_a   1.000
_cell.length_b   1.000
_cell.length_c   1.000
_cell.angle_alpha   90.00
_cell.angle_beta   90.00
_cell.angle_gamma   90.00
#
_symmetry.space_group_name_H-M   'P 1'
#
loop_
_entity.id
_entity.type
_entity.pdbx_description
1 polymer ?
#
loop_
_entity_poly.entity_id
_entity_poly.type
_entity_poly.pdbx_seq_one_letter_code
_entity_poly.pdbx_strand_id
1 'polypeptide(L)'
;MSFERGLQAINIHGTGRPRAIHGLSIQTESGTYYAGSCEAAPESMTLDAPDERLDEMEVQLSHVYSPAVTFRTNYDHEISSERTRGYRILGIYFRLDEQRVYSIGLIMSSESEI
;
A
#
# COMPACT_ATOMS: atom_id res chain seq x y z
N MET A 1 -20.12 6.23 5.50
CA MET A 1 -19.86 4.78 5.34
C MET A 1 -18.34 4.58 5.26
N SER A 2 -17.76 3.70 6.09
CA SER A 2 -16.29 3.50 6.23
C SER A 2 -15.86 2.29 5.43
N PHE A 3 -14.56 2.03 5.39
CA PHE A 3 -14.12 0.65 5.58
C PHE A 3 -14.81 0.08 6.85
N GLU A 4 -16.05 -0.36 6.72
CA GLU A 4 -16.79 -1.05 7.77
C GLU A 4 -16.32 -2.50 7.71
N ARG A 5 -15.50 -2.88 8.71
CA ARG A 5 -15.17 -4.25 9.13
C ARG A 5 -14.49 -5.20 8.14
N GLY A 6 -14.34 -4.80 6.89
CA GLY A 6 -13.80 -5.70 5.88
C GLY A 6 -12.28 -5.82 5.85
N LEU A 7 -11.51 -4.80 6.24
CA LEU A 7 -10.05 -4.79 6.03
C LEU A 7 -9.35 -5.75 6.99
N GLN A 8 -8.72 -6.79 6.45
CA GLN A 8 -8.03 -7.83 7.22
C GLN A 8 -6.52 -7.69 7.15
N ALA A 9 -5.97 -7.36 5.99
CA ALA A 9 -4.53 -7.19 5.84
C ALA A 9 -4.15 -6.22 4.73
N ILE A 10 -3.01 -5.56 4.91
CA ILE A 10 -2.31 -4.76 3.90
C ILE A 10 -0.96 -5.41 3.64
N ASN A 11 -0.67 -5.68 2.37
CA ASN A 11 0.55 -6.33 1.94
C ASN A 11 1.33 -5.44 0.98
N ILE A 12 2.61 -5.23 1.26
CA ILE A 12 3.54 -4.55 0.37
C ILE A 12 4.41 -5.60 -0.32
N HIS A 13 4.25 -5.70 -1.64
CA HIS A 13 5.03 -6.60 -2.49
C HIS A 13 6.22 -5.86 -3.09
N GLY A 14 7.40 -6.46 -2.95
CA GLY A 14 8.65 -5.87 -3.43
C GLY A 14 9.79 -6.87 -3.45
N THR A 15 10.81 -6.62 -4.26
CA THR A 15 12.04 -7.41 -4.28
C THR A 15 13.22 -6.58 -3.78
N GLY A 16 14.25 -7.28 -3.26
CA GLY A 16 15.49 -6.66 -2.77
C GLY A 16 15.44 -6.21 -1.30
N ARG A 17 16.61 -5.85 -0.77
CA ARG A 17 16.78 -5.07 0.46
C ARG A 17 17.67 -3.88 0.12
N PRO A 18 17.19 -2.63 0.23
CA PRO A 18 15.85 -2.22 0.68
C PRO A 18 14.72 -2.58 -0.32
N ARG A 19 13.50 -2.88 0.16
CA ARG A 19 12.38 -3.39 -0.67
C ARG A 19 11.70 -2.25 -1.45
N ALA A 20 11.80 -2.31 -2.77
CA ALA A 20 11.07 -1.43 -3.67
C ALA A 20 9.60 -1.85 -3.73
N ILE A 21 8.64 -0.93 -3.64
CA ILE A 21 7.23 -1.29 -3.88
C ILE A 21 7.06 -1.63 -5.36
N HIS A 22 6.71 -2.88 -5.63
CA HIS A 22 6.29 -3.33 -6.95
C HIS A 22 4.79 -3.57 -7.00
N GLY A 23 4.15 -3.81 -5.86
CA GLY A 23 2.72 -3.98 -5.78
C GLY A 23 2.18 -3.86 -4.37
N LEU A 24 0.88 -3.65 -4.28
CA LEU A 24 0.12 -3.68 -3.05
C LEU A 24 -1.00 -4.69 -3.20
N SER A 25 -1.24 -5.47 -2.16
CA SER A 25 -2.49 -6.21 -2.04
C SER A 25 -3.21 -5.87 -0.75
N ILE A 26 -4.53 -5.75 -0.85
CA ILE A 26 -5.42 -5.44 0.26
C ILE A 26 -6.36 -6.63 0.41
N GLN A 27 -6.29 -7.28 1.56
CA GLN A 27 -7.18 -8.38 1.89
C GLN A 27 -8.39 -7.84 2.65
N THR A 28 -9.56 -8.25 2.19
CA THR A 28 -10.84 -7.96 2.84
C THR A 28 -11.64 -9.23 3.06
N GLU A 29 -12.70 -9.16 3.87
CA GLU A 29 -13.69 -10.24 4.01
C GLU A 29 -14.28 -10.68 2.65
N SER A 30 -14.42 -9.76 1.69
CA SER A 30 -14.96 -10.04 0.35
C SER A 30 -13.94 -10.61 -0.63
N GLY A 31 -12.66 -10.63 -0.27
CA GLY A 31 -11.57 -11.09 -1.14
C GLY A 31 -10.35 -10.17 -1.14
N THR A 32 -9.39 -10.47 -2.01
CA THR A 32 -8.11 -9.75 -2.11
C THR A 32 -8.05 -8.93 -3.40
N TYR A 33 -7.65 -7.68 -3.25
CA TYR A 33 -7.48 -6.72 -4.35
C TYR A 33 -6.00 -6.43 -4.55
N TYR A 34 -5.57 -6.30 -5.81
CA TYR A 34 -4.16 -6.15 -6.18
C TYR A 34 -3.94 -4.91 -7.02
N ALA A 35 -2.84 -4.20 -6.78
CA ALA A 35 -2.35 -3.11 -7.60
C ALA A 35 -0.85 -3.30 -7.86
N GLY A 36 -0.42 -3.23 -9.12
CA GLY A 36 0.97 -3.49 -9.51
C GLY A 36 1.33 -4.98 -9.56
N SER A 37 2.63 -5.29 -9.48
CA SER A 37 3.19 -6.64 -9.48
C SER A 37 3.28 -7.20 -8.07
N CYS A 38 2.49 -8.25 -7.79
CA CYS A 38 2.37 -8.89 -6.48
C CYS A 38 2.96 -10.31 -6.44
N GLU A 39 3.88 -10.63 -7.37
CA GLU A 39 4.50 -11.97 -7.48
C GLU A 39 5.52 -12.24 -6.36
N ALA A 40 6.14 -11.18 -5.84
CA ALA A 40 7.11 -11.29 -4.76
C ALA A 40 6.43 -11.51 -3.41
N ALA A 41 7.15 -12.19 -2.50
CA ALA A 41 6.70 -12.40 -1.12
C ALA A 41 6.46 -11.05 -0.43
N PRO A 42 5.26 -10.80 0.12
CA PRO A 42 4.94 -9.51 0.70
C PRO A 42 5.60 -9.32 2.08
N GLU A 43 5.59 -8.08 2.52
CA GLU A 43 5.54 -7.72 3.93
C GLU A 43 4.10 -7.39 4.27
N SER A 44 3.62 -7.82 5.44
CA SER A 44 2.20 -7.83 5.76
C SER A 44 1.93 -7.14 7.09
N MET A 45 0.88 -6.33 7.11
CA MET A 45 0.22 -5.85 8.31
C MET A 45 -1.17 -6.49 8.37
N THR A 46 -1.45 -7.23 9.43
CA THR A 46 -2.79 -7.78 9.69
C THR A 46 -3.49 -6.92 10.73
N LEU A 47 -4.76 -6.62 10.51
CA LEU A 47 -5.61 -5.92 11.47
C LEU A 47 -6.32 -6.98 12.30
N ASP A 48 -5.81 -7.24 13.50
CA ASP A 48 -6.25 -8.36 14.35
C ASP A 48 -7.30 -7.94 15.40
N ALA A 49 -7.45 -6.64 15.65
CA ALA A 49 -8.42 -6.12 16.63
C ALA A 49 -9.75 -5.70 15.97
N PRO A 50 -10.91 -5.96 16.62
CA PRO A 50 -12.25 -5.68 16.05
C PRO A 50 -12.49 -4.21 15.67
N ASP A 51 -11.81 -3.28 16.34
CA ASP A 51 -11.91 -1.83 16.14
C ASP A 51 -10.65 -1.24 15.50
N GLU A 52 -9.72 -2.10 15.08
CA GLU A 52 -8.54 -1.68 14.33
C GLU A 52 -8.94 -1.33 12.90
N ARG A 53 -8.45 -0.19 12.44
CA ARG A 53 -8.70 0.35 11.11
C ARG A 53 -7.48 1.12 10.64
N LEU A 54 -7.32 1.18 9.32
CA LEU A 54 -6.37 2.11 8.71
C LEU A 54 -6.78 3.55 9.07
N ASP A 55 -5.86 4.28 9.70
CA ASP A 55 -6.07 5.66 10.18
C ASP A 55 -5.29 6.65 9.31
N GLU A 56 -4.08 6.27 8.89
CA GLU A 56 -3.21 7.12 8.08
C GLU A 56 -2.53 6.33 6.96
N MET A 57 -2.38 7.01 5.82
CA MET A 57 -1.51 6.57 4.73
C MET A 57 -0.62 7.73 4.33
N GLU A 58 0.69 7.58 4.51
CA GLU A 58 1.69 8.51 4.03
C GLU A 58 2.27 8.01 2.71
N VAL A 59 2.45 8.91 1.75
CA VAL A 59 3.12 8.61 0.50
C VAL A 59 4.22 9.63 0.28
N GLN A 60 5.43 9.12 0.18
CA GLN A 60 6.62 9.92 -0.08
C GLN A 60 7.01 9.79 -1.55
N LEU A 61 6.80 10.87 -2.30
CA LEU A 61 7.22 10.97 -3.70
C LEU A 61 8.65 11.52 -3.80
N SER A 62 9.38 11.12 -4.84
CA SER A 62 10.75 11.59 -5.10
C SER A 62 11.02 11.61 -6.61
N HIS A 63 11.85 12.55 -7.05
CA HIS A 63 12.34 12.61 -8.43
C HIS A 63 13.53 11.67 -8.69
N VAL A 64 14.16 11.15 -7.63
CA VAL A 64 15.42 10.38 -7.70
C VAL A 64 15.25 8.95 -7.17
N TYR A 65 14.24 8.73 -6.34
CA TYR A 65 13.98 7.45 -5.68
C TYR A 65 12.58 6.97 -6.02
N SER A 66 12.40 5.66 -5.94
CA SER A 66 11.09 5.06 -5.90
C SER A 66 10.31 5.62 -4.73
N PRO A 67 9.05 5.94 -4.95
CA PRO A 67 8.18 6.36 -3.88
C PRO A 67 8.01 5.27 -2.83
N ALA A 68 7.80 5.73 -1.61
CA ALA A 68 7.56 4.91 -0.46
C ALA A 68 6.16 5.19 0.08
N VAL A 69 5.53 4.16 0.63
CA VAL A 69 4.26 4.25 1.32
C VAL A 69 4.43 3.76 2.75
N THR A 70 3.72 4.41 3.66
CA THR A 70 3.57 3.98 5.04
C THR A 70 2.08 3.92 5.34
N PHE A 71 1.62 2.81 5.89
CA PHE A 71 0.26 2.65 6.39
C PHE A 71 0.31 2.56 7.90
N ARG A 72 -0.59 3.28 8.59
CA ARG A 72 -0.70 3.26 10.05
C ARG A 72 -2.14 3.06 10.48
N THR A 73 -2.36 2.19 11.47
CA THR A 73 -3.68 1.97 12.07
C THR A 73 -3.92 2.90 13.25
N ASN A 74 -5.17 2.99 13.70
CA ASN A 74 -5.56 3.73 14.91
C ASN A 74 -5.00 3.10 16.21
N TYR A 75 -4.26 2.00 16.11
CA TYR A 75 -3.58 1.31 17.21
C TYR A 75 -2.05 1.47 17.11
N ASP A 76 -1.57 2.41 16.27
CA ASP A 76 -0.16 2.66 15.98
C ASP A 76 0.60 1.45 15.38
N HIS A 77 -0.11 0.48 14.79
CA HIS A 77 0.53 -0.53 13.95
C HIS A 77 0.90 0.07 12.60
N GLU A 78 2.11 -0.20 12.15
CA GLU A 78 2.66 0.41 10.94
C GLU A 78 3.33 -0.63 10.04
N ILE A 79 3.19 -0.43 8.72
CA ILE A 79 4.01 -1.06 7.70
C ILE A 79 4.47 0.00 6.72
N SER A 80 5.75 -0.04 6.39
CA SER A 80 6.38 0.93 5.50
C SER A 80 7.21 0.21 4.45
N SER A 81 7.14 0.70 3.22
CA SER A 81 8.13 0.37 2.21
C SER A 81 9.34 1.29 2.29
N GLU A 82 10.47 0.88 1.70
CA GLU A 82 11.63 1.74 1.58
C GLU A 82 11.73 2.43 0.21
N ARG A 83 12.42 3.58 0.19
CA ARG A 83 12.79 4.27 -1.04
C ARG A 83 13.94 3.51 -1.71
N THR A 84 13.75 3.10 -2.96
CA THR A 84 14.77 2.40 -3.77
C THR A 84 15.07 3.18 -5.05
N ARG A 85 15.87 2.68 -5.98
CA ARG A 85 16.03 3.29 -7.32
C ARG A 85 15.36 2.36 -8.35
N GLY A 86 14.68 2.92 -9.36
CA GLY A 86 14.24 2.17 -10.55
C GLY A 86 12.72 2.11 -10.83
N TYR A 87 11.86 2.42 -9.86
CA TYR A 87 10.40 2.42 -10.06
C TYR A 87 9.82 3.80 -9.78
N ARG A 88 8.92 4.32 -10.62
CA ARG A 88 8.23 5.61 -10.38
C ARG A 88 6.74 5.38 -10.17
N ILE A 89 6.18 5.78 -9.02
CA ILE A 89 4.72 5.97 -8.91
C ILE A 89 4.41 7.29 -9.60
N LEU A 90 3.62 7.21 -10.66
CA LEU A 90 3.14 8.35 -11.44
C LEU A 90 1.89 8.99 -10.83
N GLY A 91 1.18 8.27 -9.96
CA GLY A 91 -0.02 8.79 -9.32
C GLY A 91 -0.60 7.81 -8.33
N ILE A 92 -1.49 8.33 -7.49
CA ILE A 92 -2.25 7.55 -6.52
C ILE A 92 -3.70 7.93 -6.73
N TYR A 93 -4.58 6.94 -6.75
CA TYR A 93 -6.00 7.18 -6.75
C TYR A 93 -6.62 6.66 -5.47
N PHE A 94 -7.53 7.47 -4.93
CA PHE A 94 -8.35 7.14 -3.78
C PHE A 94 -9.79 7.09 -4.24
N ARG A 95 -10.53 6.07 -3.80
CA ARG A 95 -11.99 6.16 -3.72
C ARG A 95 -12.32 6.53 -2.28
N LEU A 96 -13.06 7.63 -2.09
CA LEU A 96 -13.52 8.08 -0.78
C LEU A 96 -15.05 7.91 -0.69
N ASP A 97 -15.56 7.61 0.50
CA ASP A 97 -16.97 7.70 0.86
C ASP A 97 -17.10 8.35 2.24
N GLU A 98 -17.86 9.45 2.33
CA GLU A 98 -18.19 10.15 3.59
C GLU A 98 -17.03 10.25 4.61
N GLN A 99 -15.85 10.72 4.16
CA GLN A 99 -14.60 10.87 4.94
C GLN A 99 -13.77 9.60 5.18
N ARG A 100 -14.11 8.49 4.54
CA ARG A 100 -13.38 7.23 4.69
C ARG A 100 -12.82 6.80 3.34
N VAL A 101 -11.59 6.29 3.35
CA VAL A 101 -11.01 5.65 2.16
C VAL A 101 -11.80 4.36 1.89
N TYR A 102 -11.98 3.98 0.63
CA TYR A 102 -12.69 2.78 0.19
C TYR A 102 -11.82 1.92 -0.73
N SER A 103 -10.96 2.57 -1.50
CA SER A 103 -9.93 1.87 -2.26
C SER A 103 -8.72 2.77 -2.44
N ILE A 104 -7.56 2.15 -2.47
CA ILE A 104 -6.29 2.79 -2.80
C ILE A 104 -5.76 2.05 -4.01
N GLY A 105 -5.29 2.79 -5.00
CA GLY A 105 -4.46 2.19 -6.02
C GLY A 105 -3.35 3.11 -6.47
N LEU A 106 -2.28 2.47 -6.96
CA LEU A 106 -1.07 3.13 -7.40
C LEU A 106 -1.01 3.05 -8.93
N ILE A 107 -0.65 4.17 -9.55
CA ILE A 107 -0.26 4.24 -10.95
C ILE A 107 1.25 4.19 -10.96
N MET A 108 1.82 3.13 -11.52
CA MET A 108 3.27 2.94 -11.57
C MET A 108 3.77 2.94 -13.02
N SER A 109 4.98 3.46 -13.23
CA SER A 109 5.77 3.27 -14.44
C SER A 109 7.06 2.57 -14.06
N SER A 110 7.37 1.51 -14.80
CA SER A 110 8.73 1.01 -14.90
C SER A 110 9.53 1.98 -15.77
N GLU A 111 10.71 2.40 -15.32
CA GLU A 111 11.69 2.88 -16.29
C GLU A 111 12.18 1.65 -17.05
N SER A 112 11.91 1.60 -18.36
CA SER A 112 12.72 0.75 -19.22
C SER A 112 14.11 1.37 -19.24
N GLU A 113 15.14 0.63 -18.80
CA GLU A 113 16.53 1.02 -19.05
C GLU A 113 16.69 1.26 -20.56
N ILE A 114 17.09 2.48 -20.94
CA ILE A 114 17.58 2.82 -22.29
C ILE A 114 19.11 2.70 -22.25
#